data_AF-A0A958XKU8-F1
#
_entry.id   AF-A0A958XKU8-F1
#
_cell.length_a   1.000
_cell.length_b   1.000
_cell.length_c   1.000
_cell.angle_alpha   90.00
_cell.angle_beta   90.00
_cell.angle_gamma   90.00
#
_symmetry.space_group_name_H-M   'P 1'
#
loop_
_entity.id
_entity.type
_entity.pdbx_description
1 polymer ?
#
loop_
_entity_poly.entity_id
_entity_poly.type
_entity_poly.pdbx_seq_one_letter_code
_entity_poly.pdbx_strand_id
1 'polypeptide(L)'
;MGKPVTELFPVTKIIFHPLNIVIMFSQKNSHIAISLGLTVLVMLVVNLGYQFSPLGSSMETLFFALGGKMPSGLIQAAIYFSTFVCLFGMNSLGKRIQKEEYAYTAKLLPETEQYVLYPEDVNQIKLNTIEVERHLGAGILTDLIKQAATKFRSSHSPAESMAMVETVSEMQRKTVEKEFWLIQTCQTLIPAFGFLGTVLGMAAAILNMGKTQPTAMATPTGSAEGATAVQAAAITGADISTLIDSLGTAFFTTILAIVLGILVNVMMKRLESRVENLHTGMKRYVIENLVNRIQL
;
A
#
# COMPACT_ATOMS: atom_id res chain seq x y z
N MET A 1 -23.93 39.25 -52.61
CA MET A 1 -23.36 40.16 -51.60
C MET A 1 -24.16 39.96 -50.32
N GLY A 2 -23.68 39.57 -49.14
CA GLY A 2 -22.37 39.25 -48.58
C GLY A 2 -22.59 38.88 -47.09
N LYS A 3 -21.80 37.92 -46.57
CA LYS A 3 -21.67 37.51 -45.14
C LYS A 3 -21.13 38.68 -44.26
N PRO A 4 -21.13 38.65 -42.89
CA PRO A 4 -20.67 37.57 -41.95
C PRO A 4 -21.59 37.34 -40.71
N VAL A 5 -21.66 36.21 -39.98
CA VAL A 5 -20.74 35.39 -39.14
C VAL A 5 -20.09 36.11 -37.95
N THR A 6 -20.67 35.94 -36.73
CA THR A 6 -20.15 36.04 -35.32
C THR A 6 -21.36 36.39 -34.43
N GLU A 7 -21.81 35.70 -33.37
CA GLU A 7 -21.19 35.15 -32.15
C GLU A 7 -22.07 33.98 -31.61
N LEU A 8 -21.54 32.79 -31.31
CA LEU A 8 -20.86 32.32 -30.09
C LEU A 8 -21.76 32.16 -28.82
N PHE A 9 -22.12 30.90 -28.56
CA PHE A 9 -22.29 30.19 -27.27
C PHE A 9 -22.92 30.89 -26.05
N PRO A 10 -24.05 30.39 -25.49
CA PRO A 10 -24.34 30.61 -24.09
C PRO A 10 -23.51 29.65 -23.22
N VAL A 11 -22.44 30.22 -22.65
CA VAL A 11 -21.64 29.70 -21.54
C VAL A 11 -22.56 29.33 -20.38
N THR A 12 -22.90 28.04 -20.25
CA THR A 12 -23.60 27.52 -19.07
C THR A 12 -22.61 26.73 -18.21
N LYS A 13 -22.08 27.44 -17.21
CA LYS A 13 -21.57 26.93 -15.92
C LYS A 13 -20.81 25.59 -15.95
N ILE A 14 -19.53 25.66 -16.27
CA ILE A 14 -18.51 24.77 -15.71
C ILE A 14 -18.23 25.29 -14.29
N ILE A 15 -19.08 24.93 -13.33
CA ILE A 15 -18.83 25.13 -11.90
C ILE A 15 -19.15 23.78 -11.23
N PHE A 16 -18.21 23.35 -10.37
CA PHE A 16 -18.16 22.11 -9.58
C PHE A 16 -17.42 20.90 -10.17
N HIS A 17 -16.11 20.87 -9.93
CA HIS A 17 -15.48 19.62 -9.51
C HIS A 17 -14.30 19.74 -8.50
N PRO A 18 -14.36 20.56 -7.43
CA PRO A 18 -13.49 20.36 -6.27
C PRO A 18 -14.03 19.30 -5.29
N LEU A 19 -15.32 18.93 -5.38
CA LEU A 19 -15.96 18.03 -4.42
C LEU A 19 -15.42 16.58 -4.50
N ASN A 20 -15.10 16.12 -5.70
CA ASN A 20 -14.65 14.75 -5.90
C ASN A 20 -13.19 14.55 -5.47
N ILE A 21 -12.37 15.61 -5.46
CA ILE A 21 -11.03 15.59 -4.86
C ILE A 21 -11.15 15.44 -3.35
N VAL A 22 -12.05 16.19 -2.70
CA VAL A 22 -12.31 16.07 -1.26
C VAL A 22 -12.86 14.70 -0.90
N ILE A 23 -13.74 14.10 -1.73
CA ILE A 23 -14.26 12.74 -1.51
C ILE A 23 -13.16 11.68 -1.73
N MET A 24 -12.29 11.85 -2.72
CA MET A 24 -11.14 10.95 -2.94
C MET A 24 -10.16 11.00 -1.77
N PHE A 25 -9.88 12.19 -1.22
CA PHE A 25 -9.05 12.35 -0.02
C PHE A 25 -9.76 11.88 1.26
N SER A 26 -11.08 12.03 1.37
CA SER A 26 -11.86 11.59 2.53
C SER A 26 -11.92 10.05 2.64
N GLN A 27 -12.09 9.35 1.51
CA GLN A 27 -11.96 7.87 1.47
C GLN A 27 -10.52 7.41 1.73
N LYS A 28 -9.52 8.10 1.15
CA LYS A 28 -8.10 7.74 1.32
C LYS A 28 -7.60 7.97 2.76
N ASN A 29 -8.05 9.03 3.43
CA ASN A 29 -7.75 9.30 4.83
C ASN A 29 -8.51 8.37 5.78
N SER A 30 -9.68 7.86 5.39
CA SER A 30 -10.42 6.87 6.17
C SER A 30 -9.60 5.59 6.37
N HIS A 31 -8.93 5.09 5.32
CA HIS A 31 -8.09 3.89 5.43
C HIS A 31 -6.89 4.08 6.37
N ILE A 32 -6.28 5.28 6.37
CA ILE A 32 -5.15 5.60 7.25
C ILE A 32 -5.62 5.78 8.71
N ALA A 33 -6.79 6.39 8.93
CA ALA A 33 -7.36 6.51 10.27
C ALA A 33 -7.75 5.15 10.86
N ILE A 34 -8.32 4.26 10.03
CA ILE A 34 -8.69 2.90 10.44
C ILE A 34 -7.44 2.07 10.76
N SER A 35 -6.39 2.16 9.95
CA SER A 35 -5.13 1.44 10.24
C SER A 35 -4.49 1.93 11.54
N LEU A 36 -4.54 3.24 11.82
CA LEU A 36 -4.05 3.81 13.07
C LEU A 36 -4.86 3.31 14.28
N GLY A 37 -6.20 3.35 14.18
CA GLY A 37 -7.08 2.81 15.22
C GLY A 37 -6.85 1.32 15.50
N LEU A 38 -6.68 0.52 14.44
CA LEU A 38 -6.40 -0.92 14.58
C LEU A 38 -5.01 -1.16 15.19
N THR A 39 -4.01 -0.37 14.83
CA THR A 39 -2.67 -0.45 15.41
C THR A 39 -2.71 -0.21 16.92
N VAL A 40 -3.39 0.85 17.34
CA VAL A 40 -3.54 1.20 18.76
C VAL A 40 -4.28 0.07 19.50
N LEU A 41 -5.35 -0.47 18.89
CA LEU A 41 -6.10 -1.58 19.46
C LEU A 41 -5.24 -2.84 19.62
N VAL A 42 -4.48 -3.22 18.60
CA VAL A 42 -3.57 -4.38 18.66
C VAL A 42 -2.51 -4.16 19.73
N MET A 43 -1.93 -2.96 19.81
CA MET A 43 -0.95 -2.65 20.84
C MET A 43 -1.52 -2.69 22.26
N LEU A 44 -2.76 -2.22 22.44
CA LEU A 44 -3.46 -2.30 23.72
C LEU A 44 -3.68 -3.76 24.11
N VAL A 45 -4.15 -4.60 23.17
CA VAL A 45 -4.37 -6.03 23.39
C VAL A 45 -3.07 -6.76 23.72
N VAL A 46 -1.98 -6.48 23.00
CA VAL A 46 -0.66 -7.09 23.24
C VAL A 46 -0.10 -6.66 24.60
N ASN A 47 -0.28 -5.39 24.99
CA ASN A 47 0.15 -4.89 26.29
C ASN A 47 -0.65 -5.54 27.44
N LEU A 48 -1.98 -5.61 27.33
CA LEU A 48 -2.81 -6.31 28.31
C LEU A 48 -2.44 -7.79 28.39
N GLY A 49 -2.24 -8.46 27.25
CA GLY A 49 -1.82 -9.86 27.20
C GLY A 49 -0.49 -10.12 27.90
N TYR A 50 0.44 -9.16 27.86
CA TYR A 50 1.68 -9.21 28.63
C TYR A 50 1.43 -9.09 30.14
N GLN A 51 0.60 -8.12 30.57
CA GLN A 51 0.29 -7.91 32.00
C GLN A 51 -0.50 -9.06 32.63
N PHE A 52 -1.34 -9.76 31.85
CA PHE A 52 -2.13 -10.90 32.30
C PHE A 52 -1.42 -12.25 32.16
N SER A 53 -0.24 -12.31 31.52
CA SER A 53 0.49 -13.56 31.35
C SER A 53 1.22 -13.98 32.64
N PRO A 54 1.13 -15.26 33.05
CA PRO A 54 1.92 -15.78 34.16
C PRO A 54 3.42 -15.63 33.90
N LEU A 55 4.16 -15.13 34.90
CA LEU A 55 5.61 -14.93 34.82
C LEU A 55 6.33 -16.25 34.49
N GLY A 56 7.19 -16.23 33.47
CA GLY A 56 8.00 -17.37 33.03
C GLY A 56 7.28 -18.35 32.09
N SER A 57 6.05 -18.05 31.66
CA SER A 57 5.34 -18.86 30.66
C SER A 57 5.76 -18.51 29.22
N SER A 58 5.66 -19.47 28.29
CA SER A 58 5.90 -19.21 26.85
C SER A 58 5.02 -18.10 26.28
N MET A 59 3.88 -17.83 26.93
CA MET A 59 2.96 -16.77 26.56
C MET A 59 3.52 -15.38 26.88
N GLU A 60 4.21 -15.22 28.01
CA GLU A 60 4.92 -13.98 28.34
C GLU A 60 5.97 -13.66 27.28
N THR A 61 6.78 -14.66 26.87
CA THR A 61 7.79 -14.48 25.81
C THR A 61 7.15 -14.10 24.48
N LEU A 62 5.99 -14.66 24.15
CA LEU A 62 5.26 -14.33 22.92
C LEU A 62 4.70 -12.90 22.95
N PHE A 63 4.09 -12.47 24.05
CA PHE A 63 3.61 -11.09 24.18
C PHE A 63 4.76 -10.08 24.27
N PHE A 64 5.87 -10.45 24.90
CA PHE A 64 7.12 -9.68 24.86
C PHE A 64 7.62 -9.55 23.42
N ALA A 65 7.67 -10.64 22.66
CA ALA A 65 8.10 -10.66 21.26
C ALA A 65 7.17 -9.87 20.32
N LEU A 66 5.89 -9.73 20.67
CA LEU A 66 4.91 -8.91 19.95
C LEU A 66 4.94 -7.42 20.35
N GLY A 67 5.61 -7.08 21.46
CA GLY A 67 5.80 -5.70 21.92
C GLY A 67 5.00 -5.25 23.11
N GLY A 68 4.60 -6.17 23.98
CA GLY A 68 3.80 -5.86 25.18
C GLY A 68 4.53 -5.03 26.22
N LYS A 69 5.88 -5.05 26.25
CA LYS A 69 6.69 -4.26 27.19
C LYS A 69 6.85 -2.83 26.69
N MET A 70 6.05 -1.90 27.21
CA MET A 70 6.17 -0.47 26.94
C MET A 70 7.20 0.15 27.90
N PRO A 71 8.15 1.01 27.45
CA PRO A 71 8.20 1.73 26.17
C PRO A 71 9.02 1.07 25.04
N SER A 72 9.66 -0.08 25.25
CA SER A 72 10.54 -0.69 24.23
C SER A 72 9.77 -1.22 23.01
N GLY A 73 8.46 -1.47 23.14
CA GLY A 73 7.57 -1.90 22.06
C GLY A 73 7.16 -0.82 21.03
N LEU A 74 7.59 0.44 21.17
CA LEU A 74 7.20 1.52 20.24
C LEU A 74 7.59 1.23 18.78
N ILE A 75 8.71 0.55 18.53
CA ILE A 75 9.14 0.20 17.18
C ILE A 75 8.21 -0.86 16.56
N GLN A 76 7.74 -1.81 17.35
CA GLN A 76 6.76 -2.79 16.90
C GLN A 76 5.43 -2.11 16.54
N ALA A 77 5.07 -1.00 17.19
CA ALA A 77 3.89 -0.22 16.81
C ALA A 77 4.03 0.37 15.41
N ALA A 78 5.21 0.89 15.06
CA ALA A 78 5.49 1.39 13.71
C ALA A 78 5.44 0.29 12.64
N ILE A 79 5.90 -0.93 12.98
CA ILE A 79 5.81 -2.11 12.09
C ILE A 79 4.34 -2.50 11.86
N TYR A 80 3.53 -2.61 12.92
CA TYR A 80 2.10 -2.90 12.80
C TYR A 80 1.37 -1.82 12.01
N PHE A 81 1.66 -0.55 12.29
CA PHE A 81 1.07 0.57 11.55
C PHE A 81 1.34 0.46 10.06
N SER A 82 2.60 0.26 9.67
CA SER A 82 2.99 0.11 8.27
C SER A 82 2.33 -1.10 7.62
N THR A 83 2.25 -2.21 8.35
CA THR A 83 1.60 -3.44 7.89
C THR A 83 0.10 -3.23 7.66
N PHE A 84 -0.60 -2.59 8.59
CA PHE A 84 -2.04 -2.33 8.45
C PHE A 84 -2.32 -1.33 7.32
N VAL A 85 -1.51 -0.28 7.16
CA VAL A 85 -1.63 0.64 6.03
C VAL A 85 -1.51 -0.14 4.70
N CYS A 86 -0.54 -1.04 4.56
CA CYS A 86 -0.42 -1.90 3.39
C CYS A 86 -1.65 -2.77 3.17
N LEU A 87 -2.11 -3.48 4.21
CA LEU A 87 -3.25 -4.40 4.11
C LEU A 87 -4.55 -3.69 3.73
N PHE A 88 -4.86 -2.55 4.35
CA PHE A 88 -6.04 -1.77 4.02
C PHE A 88 -5.93 -1.13 2.63
N GLY A 89 -4.75 -0.62 2.27
CA GLY A 89 -4.49 -0.08 0.94
C GLY A 89 -4.72 -1.13 -0.16
N MET A 90 -4.15 -2.33 0.02
CA MET A 90 -4.34 -3.45 -0.90
C MET A 90 -5.79 -3.94 -0.96
N ASN A 91 -6.51 -3.98 0.17
CA ASN A 91 -7.91 -4.41 0.17
C ASN A 91 -8.81 -3.40 -0.56
N SER A 92 -8.58 -2.10 -0.36
CA SER A 92 -9.30 -1.04 -1.07
C SER A 92 -9.06 -1.12 -2.58
N LEU A 93 -7.78 -1.23 -2.97
CA LEU A 93 -7.39 -1.34 -4.37
C LEU A 93 -7.89 -2.66 -5.00
N GLY A 94 -7.81 -3.76 -4.27
CA GLY A 94 -8.32 -5.07 -4.68
C GLY A 94 -9.83 -5.08 -4.93
N LYS A 95 -10.62 -4.39 -4.10
CA LYS A 95 -12.07 -4.23 -4.33
C LYS A 95 -12.36 -3.43 -5.60
N ARG A 96 -11.55 -2.40 -5.89
CA ARG A 96 -11.68 -1.64 -7.13
C ARG A 96 -11.33 -2.50 -8.35
N ILE A 97 -10.23 -3.24 -8.31
CA ILE A 97 -9.82 -4.17 -9.37
C ILE A 97 -10.88 -5.25 -9.58
N GLN A 98 -11.48 -5.78 -8.52
CA GLN A 98 -12.55 -6.77 -8.63
C GLN A 98 -13.81 -6.21 -9.31
N LYS A 99 -14.15 -4.93 -9.10
CA LYS A 99 -15.23 -4.26 -9.84
C LYS A 99 -14.89 -4.14 -11.33
N GLU A 100 -13.64 -3.79 -11.65
CA GLU A 100 -13.15 -3.72 -13.04
C GLU A 100 -13.13 -5.10 -13.70
N GLU A 101 -12.71 -6.16 -13.00
CA GLU A 101 -12.78 -7.55 -13.46
C GLU A 101 -14.23 -7.98 -13.76
N TYR A 102 -15.18 -7.57 -12.91
CA TYR A 102 -16.61 -7.84 -13.14
C TYR A 102 -17.13 -7.09 -14.38
N ALA A 103 -16.75 -5.82 -14.56
CA ALA A 103 -17.07 -5.04 -15.76
C ALA A 103 -16.46 -5.64 -17.03
N TYR A 104 -15.24 -6.16 -16.95
CA TYR A 104 -14.58 -6.87 -18.04
C TYR A 104 -15.30 -8.17 -18.39
N THR A 105 -15.74 -8.93 -17.38
CA THR A 105 -16.50 -10.18 -17.57
C THR A 105 -17.89 -9.94 -18.16
N ALA A 106 -18.44 -8.73 -18.02
CA ALA A 106 -19.73 -8.35 -18.62
C ALA A 106 -19.70 -8.25 -20.16
N LYS A 107 -18.54 -8.46 -20.82
CA LYS A 107 -18.37 -8.60 -22.28
C LYS A 107 -19.13 -7.53 -23.07
N LEU A 108 -18.71 -6.28 -22.86
CA LEU A 108 -19.36 -5.09 -23.40
C LEU A 108 -19.25 -4.92 -24.93
N LEU A 109 -18.39 -5.69 -25.59
CA LEU A 109 -18.24 -5.74 -27.04
C LEU A 109 -18.74 -7.09 -27.57
N PRO A 110 -19.40 -7.11 -28.74
CA PRO A 110 -19.83 -8.35 -29.38
C PRO A 110 -18.62 -9.20 -29.78
N GLU A 111 -18.57 -10.44 -29.30
CA GLU A 111 -17.48 -11.41 -29.59
C GLU A 111 -17.77 -12.30 -30.81
N THR A 112 -18.91 -12.14 -31.48
CA THR A 112 -19.29 -12.95 -32.64
C THR A 112 -18.30 -12.76 -33.78
N GLU A 113 -17.64 -13.84 -34.21
CA GLU A 113 -16.49 -13.84 -35.12
C GLU A 113 -16.72 -13.17 -36.49
N GLN A 114 -17.96 -12.93 -36.89
CA GLN A 114 -18.34 -12.49 -38.24
C GLN A 114 -19.07 -11.13 -38.28
N TYR A 115 -18.93 -10.29 -37.26
CA TYR A 115 -19.49 -8.94 -37.26
C TYR A 115 -18.46 -7.92 -37.79
N VAL A 116 -18.78 -7.28 -38.93
CA VAL A 116 -18.08 -6.10 -39.43
C VAL A 116 -18.73 -4.89 -38.78
N LEU A 117 -17.96 -4.09 -38.04
CA LEU A 117 -18.52 -2.90 -37.38
C LEU A 117 -18.58 -1.75 -38.38
N TYR A 118 -19.79 -1.30 -38.69
CA TYR A 118 -20.00 -0.05 -39.44
C TYR A 118 -19.92 1.16 -38.50
N PRO A 119 -19.66 2.38 -39.02
CA PRO A 119 -19.56 3.60 -38.20
C PRO A 119 -20.79 3.90 -37.32
N GLU A 120 -21.98 3.44 -37.73
CA GLU A 120 -23.23 3.55 -36.97
C GLU A 120 -23.24 2.62 -35.75
N ASP A 121 -22.72 1.39 -35.89
CA ASP A 121 -22.60 0.40 -34.82
C ASP A 121 -21.61 0.86 -33.74
N VAL A 122 -20.51 1.51 -34.14
CA VAL A 122 -19.53 2.10 -33.22
C VAL A 122 -20.19 3.17 -32.33
N ASN A 123 -21.17 3.92 -32.85
CA ASN A 123 -21.90 4.92 -32.09
C ASN A 123 -22.90 4.27 -31.11
N GLN A 124 -23.57 3.18 -31.49
CA GLN A 124 -24.40 2.40 -30.57
C GLN A 124 -23.58 1.75 -29.46
N ILE A 125 -22.42 1.17 -29.78
CA ILE A 125 -21.49 0.60 -28.79
C ILE A 125 -21.04 1.66 -27.80
N LYS A 126 -20.74 2.88 -28.28
CA LYS A 126 -20.40 4.01 -27.41
C LYS A 126 -21.56 4.38 -26.48
N LEU A 127 -22.79 4.43 -26.97
CA LEU A 127 -23.97 4.74 -26.16
C LEU A 127 -24.23 3.67 -25.10
N ASN A 128 -24.18 2.39 -25.48
CA ASN A 128 -24.32 1.26 -24.56
C ASN A 128 -23.21 1.25 -23.50
N THR A 129 -21.98 1.62 -23.87
CA THR A 129 -20.85 1.74 -22.94
C THR A 129 -21.09 2.87 -21.93
N ILE A 130 -21.61 4.03 -22.37
CA ILE A 130 -21.95 5.16 -21.50
C ILE A 130 -23.09 4.80 -20.54
N GLU A 131 -24.08 4.02 -21.01
CA GLU A 131 -25.18 3.56 -20.17
C GLU A 131 -24.71 2.55 -19.11
N VAL A 132 -23.84 1.61 -19.49
CA VAL A 132 -23.21 0.69 -18.53
C VAL A 132 -22.33 1.45 -17.54
N GLU A 133 -21.55 2.43 -17.98
CA GLU A 133 -20.78 3.29 -17.09
C GLU A 133 -21.67 4.03 -16.07
N ARG A 134 -22.88 4.43 -16.47
CA ARG A 134 -23.85 5.07 -15.57
C ARG A 134 -24.33 4.13 -14.47
N HIS A 135 -24.38 2.82 -14.73
CA HIS A 135 -24.85 1.80 -13.80
C HIS A 135 -23.72 1.14 -12.98
N LEU A 136 -22.56 0.89 -13.58
CA LEU A 136 -21.42 0.21 -12.95
C LEU A 136 -20.32 1.17 -12.46
N GLY A 137 -20.35 2.43 -12.91
CA GLY A 137 -19.30 3.42 -12.69
C GLY A 137 -18.27 3.47 -13.83
N ALA A 138 -17.52 4.57 -13.89
CA ALA A 138 -16.43 4.76 -14.84
C ALA A 138 -15.31 3.76 -14.55
N GLY A 139 -15.11 2.82 -15.48
CA GLY A 139 -14.07 1.80 -15.43
C GLY A 139 -13.03 1.95 -16.54
N ILE A 140 -11.84 1.39 -16.33
CA ILE A 140 -10.71 1.47 -17.27
C ILE A 140 -11.13 0.97 -18.67
N LEU A 141 -11.88 -0.14 -18.73
CA LEU A 141 -12.39 -0.69 -19.99
C LEU A 141 -13.34 0.27 -20.70
N THR A 142 -14.28 0.88 -19.97
CA THR A 142 -15.28 1.78 -20.54
C THR A 142 -14.63 3.04 -21.11
N ASP A 143 -13.61 3.57 -20.44
CA ASP A 143 -12.82 4.71 -20.93
C ASP A 143 -12.04 4.38 -22.20
N LEU A 144 -11.43 3.20 -22.27
CA LEU A 144 -10.74 2.73 -23.48
C LEU A 144 -11.70 2.64 -24.67
N ILE A 145 -12.89 2.03 -24.49
CA ILE A 145 -13.89 1.89 -25.55
C ILE A 145 -14.42 3.27 -25.99
N LYS A 146 -14.78 4.16 -25.04
CA LYS A 146 -15.29 5.51 -25.34
C LYS A 146 -14.28 6.33 -26.13
N GLN A 147 -13.02 6.32 -25.72
CA GLN A 147 -11.98 7.08 -26.39
C GLN A 147 -11.69 6.49 -27.77
N ALA A 148 -11.68 5.16 -27.91
CA ALA A 148 -11.46 4.46 -29.18
C ALA A 148 -12.57 4.79 -30.18
N ALA A 149 -13.83 4.64 -29.78
CA ALA A 149 -14.98 4.97 -30.60
C ALA A 149 -15.01 6.46 -30.98
N THR A 150 -14.63 7.35 -30.06
CA THR A 150 -14.61 8.81 -30.33
C THR A 150 -13.52 9.17 -31.33
N LYS A 151 -12.32 8.61 -31.19
CA LYS A 151 -11.21 8.86 -32.11
C LYS A 151 -11.46 8.25 -33.49
N PHE A 152 -12.05 7.05 -33.54
CA PHE A 152 -12.44 6.44 -34.81
C PHE A 152 -13.43 7.30 -35.57
N ARG A 153 -14.47 7.82 -34.89
CA ARG A 153 -15.49 8.67 -35.52
C ARG A 153 -14.94 9.98 -36.08
N SER A 154 -13.86 10.53 -35.51
CA SER A 154 -13.25 11.76 -36.04
C SER A 154 -12.25 11.50 -37.16
N SER A 155 -11.53 10.38 -37.10
CA SER A 155 -10.38 10.12 -37.97
C SER A 155 -10.68 9.14 -39.09
N HIS A 156 -11.76 8.34 -39.00
CA HIS A 156 -12.12 7.24 -39.89
C HIS A 156 -10.97 6.25 -40.19
N SER A 157 -9.94 6.22 -39.34
CA SER A 157 -8.75 5.38 -39.50
C SER A 157 -8.64 4.40 -38.34
N PRO A 158 -8.67 3.08 -38.61
CA PRO A 158 -8.41 2.06 -37.60
C PRO A 158 -7.03 2.20 -36.97
N ALA A 159 -6.01 2.58 -37.75
CA ALA A 159 -4.63 2.74 -37.27
C ALA A 159 -4.50 3.86 -36.23
N GLU A 160 -5.17 5.01 -36.44
CA GLU A 160 -5.17 6.10 -35.44
C GLU A 160 -5.91 5.71 -34.15
N SER A 161 -6.96 4.90 -34.27
CA SER A 161 -7.74 4.42 -33.13
C SER A 161 -6.90 3.45 -32.28
N MET A 162 -6.09 2.59 -32.92
CA MET A 162 -5.13 1.72 -32.23
C MET A 162 -4.08 2.51 -31.45
N ALA A 163 -3.44 3.50 -32.08
CA ALA A 163 -2.42 4.33 -31.44
C ALA A 163 -2.98 5.10 -30.23
N MET A 164 -4.24 5.54 -30.33
CA MET A 164 -4.93 6.18 -29.23
C MET A 164 -5.24 5.19 -28.09
N VAL A 165 -5.72 3.98 -28.39
CA VAL A 165 -5.93 2.93 -27.38
C VAL A 165 -4.64 2.61 -26.63
N GLU A 166 -3.51 2.53 -27.33
CA GLU A 166 -2.19 2.34 -26.71
C GLU A 166 -1.88 3.46 -25.72
N THR A 167 -1.99 4.71 -26.17
CA THR A 167 -1.66 5.90 -25.37
C THR A 167 -2.53 5.99 -24.11
N VAL A 168 -3.84 5.74 -24.24
CA VAL A 168 -4.78 5.77 -23.10
C VAL A 168 -4.52 4.61 -22.16
N SER A 169 -4.23 3.44 -22.70
CA SER A 169 -3.88 2.25 -21.93
C SER A 169 -2.63 2.51 -21.08
N GLU A 170 -1.55 3.04 -21.66
CA GLU A 170 -0.35 3.45 -20.92
C GLU A 170 -0.64 4.50 -19.84
N MET A 171 -1.50 5.48 -20.13
CA MET A 171 -1.90 6.51 -19.16
C MET A 171 -2.65 5.91 -17.96
N GLN A 172 -3.56 4.97 -18.21
CA GLN A 172 -4.28 4.26 -17.16
C GLN A 172 -3.33 3.40 -16.31
N ARG A 173 -2.34 2.73 -16.93
CA ARG A 173 -1.32 1.97 -16.21
C ARG A 173 -0.53 2.86 -15.26
N LYS A 174 -0.05 4.01 -15.72
CA LYS A 174 0.66 5.00 -14.88
C LYS A 174 -0.22 5.54 -13.74
N THR A 175 -1.52 5.69 -14.00
CA THR A 175 -2.48 6.14 -12.97
C THR A 175 -2.60 5.10 -11.85
N VAL A 176 -2.72 3.81 -12.21
CA VAL A 176 -2.77 2.72 -11.23
C VAL A 176 -1.45 2.58 -10.47
N GLU A 177 -0.31 2.69 -11.16
CA GLU A 177 1.03 2.67 -10.53
C GLU A 177 1.18 3.76 -9.46
N LYS A 178 0.68 4.98 -9.73
CA LYS A 178 0.66 6.08 -8.74
C LYS A 178 -0.16 5.74 -7.49
N GLU A 179 -1.22 4.95 -7.62
CA GLU A 179 -2.03 4.53 -6.46
C GLU A 179 -1.30 3.50 -5.59
N PHE A 180 -0.46 2.66 -6.21
CA PHE A 180 0.39 1.70 -5.50
C PHE A 180 1.56 2.35 -4.75
N TRP A 181 1.95 3.58 -5.09
CA TRP A 181 3.11 4.26 -4.50
C TRP A 181 3.15 4.21 -2.98
N LEU A 182 2.01 4.46 -2.31
CA LEU A 182 1.94 4.44 -0.84
C LEU A 182 2.18 3.03 -0.28
N ILE A 183 1.61 2.01 -0.93
CA ILE A 183 1.70 0.62 -0.51
C ILE A 183 3.15 0.12 -0.69
N GLN A 184 3.80 0.42 -1.82
CA GLN A 184 5.20 0.09 -2.07
C GLN A 184 6.15 0.80 -1.10
N THR A 185 5.85 2.06 -0.77
CA THR A 185 6.62 2.81 0.23
C THR A 185 6.54 2.14 1.61
N CYS A 186 5.34 1.80 2.08
CA CYS A 186 5.16 1.12 3.36
C CYS A 186 5.76 -0.30 3.36
N GLN A 187 5.68 -1.04 2.26
CA GLN A 187 6.32 -2.34 2.10
C GLN A 187 7.84 -2.28 2.30
N THR A 188 8.48 -1.23 1.79
CA THR A 188 9.93 -1.00 1.97
C THR A 188 10.24 -0.56 3.41
N LEU A 189 9.30 0.09 4.08
CA LEU A 189 9.46 0.61 5.44
C LEU A 189 9.43 -0.49 6.52
N ILE A 190 8.65 -1.56 6.32
CA ILE A 190 8.53 -2.67 7.27
C ILE A 190 9.91 -3.28 7.65
N PRO A 191 10.74 -3.75 6.70
CA PRO A 191 12.07 -4.28 7.03
C PRO A 191 13.01 -3.20 7.57
N ALA A 192 12.87 -1.94 7.12
CA ALA A 192 13.66 -0.83 7.65
C ALA A 192 13.39 -0.58 9.14
N PHE A 193 12.13 -0.65 9.59
CA PHE A 193 11.79 -0.60 11.02
C PHE A 193 12.30 -1.81 11.79
N GLY A 194 12.31 -2.99 11.17
CA GLY A 194 12.92 -4.19 11.74
C GLY A 194 14.41 -4.02 12.03
N PHE A 195 15.15 -3.44 11.09
CA PHE A 195 16.57 -3.10 11.25
C PHE A 195 16.77 -1.97 12.27
N LEU A 196 15.92 -0.94 12.23
CA LEU A 196 15.95 0.14 13.22
C LEU A 196 15.77 -0.41 14.64
N GLY A 197 14.91 -1.42 14.80
CA GLY A 197 14.69 -2.10 16.08
C GLY A 197 15.93 -2.79 16.65
N THR A 198 16.69 -3.51 15.83
CA THR A 198 17.96 -4.10 16.29
C THR A 198 18.99 -3.06 16.61
N VAL A 199 19.16 -2.03 15.76
CA VAL A 199 20.13 -0.96 16.02
C VAL A 199 19.83 -0.25 17.33
N LEU A 200 18.57 0.09 17.58
CA LEU A 200 18.17 0.75 18.83
C LEU A 200 18.28 -0.17 20.04
N GLY A 201 17.90 -1.44 19.94
CA GLY A 201 18.01 -2.38 21.07
C GLY A 201 19.45 -2.76 21.40
N MET A 202 20.32 -2.92 20.40
CA MET A 202 21.76 -3.09 20.61
C MET A 202 22.39 -1.81 21.19
N ALA A 203 22.02 -0.62 20.70
CA ALA A 203 22.48 0.63 21.26
C ALA A 203 22.05 0.80 22.73
N ALA A 204 20.80 0.46 23.06
CA ALA A 204 20.30 0.46 24.43
C ALA A 204 21.08 -0.51 25.34
N ALA A 205 21.38 -1.71 24.85
CA ALA A 205 22.19 -2.68 25.59
C ALA A 205 23.59 -2.11 25.91
N ILE A 206 24.27 -1.52 24.92
CA ILE A 206 25.60 -0.91 25.10
C ILE A 206 25.55 0.29 26.05
N LEU A 207 24.54 1.14 25.93
CA LEU A 207 24.38 2.32 26.80
C LEU A 207 24.11 1.93 28.25
N ASN A 208 23.36 0.85 28.49
CA ASN A 208 23.11 0.34 29.83
C ASN A 208 24.38 -0.27 30.44
N MET A 209 25.22 -0.94 29.64
CA MET A 209 26.56 -1.37 30.08
C MET A 209 27.50 -0.19 30.33
N GLY A 210 27.45 0.87 29.53
CA GLY A 210 28.29 2.06 29.74
C GLY A 210 27.94 2.84 31.02
N LYS A 211 26.73 2.65 31.56
CA LYS A 211 26.25 3.27 32.80
C LYS A 211 26.51 2.42 34.05
N THR A 212 27.00 1.19 33.92
CA THR A 212 27.45 0.42 35.09
C THR A 212 28.72 1.07 35.62
N GLN A 213 28.52 1.97 36.57
CA GLN A 213 29.58 2.65 37.29
C GLN A 213 30.38 1.57 38.04
N PRO A 214 31.72 1.55 37.98
CA PRO A 214 32.49 0.68 38.85
C PRO A 214 32.21 1.09 40.29
N THR A 215 31.32 0.36 40.97
CA THR A 215 31.20 0.49 42.41
C THR A 215 32.49 -0.07 42.98
N ALA A 216 33.34 0.80 43.52
CA ALA A 216 34.46 0.37 44.34
C ALA A 216 33.91 -0.61 45.39
N MET A 217 34.36 -1.87 45.32
CA MET A 217 34.14 -2.79 46.42
C MET A 217 34.70 -2.09 47.66
N ALA A 218 33.90 -2.00 48.72
CA ALA A 218 34.37 -1.51 50.01
C ALA A 218 35.60 -2.34 50.39
N THR A 219 36.78 -1.72 50.31
CA THR A 219 38.02 -2.31 50.81
C THR A 219 37.81 -2.59 52.30
N PRO A 220 38.10 -3.79 52.82
CA PRO A 220 38.29 -3.92 54.25
C PRO A 220 39.47 -3.02 54.62
N THR A 221 39.28 -2.20 55.65
CA THR A 221 40.30 -1.40 56.35
C THR A 221 41.73 -1.95 56.19
N GLY A 222 42.58 -1.20 55.49
CA GLY A 222 44.02 -1.49 55.38
C GLY A 222 44.72 -0.60 54.35
N SER A 223 45.61 0.25 54.83
CA SER A 223 46.46 1.18 54.08
C SER A 223 47.39 0.50 53.06
N ALA A 224 47.50 1.04 51.84
CA ALA A 224 48.77 1.35 51.15
C ALA A 224 48.54 1.77 49.69
N GLU A 225 49.40 2.69 49.26
CA GLU A 225 49.45 3.39 47.98
C GLU A 225 49.74 2.49 46.77
N GLY A 226 49.29 2.93 45.59
CA GLY A 226 49.93 2.61 44.32
C GLY A 226 49.53 1.31 43.62
N ALA A 227 48.29 1.23 43.14
CA ALA A 227 47.94 0.39 42.00
C ALA A 227 46.82 1.05 41.21
N THR A 228 47.02 1.25 39.91
CA THR A 228 45.94 1.50 38.95
C THR A 228 44.98 0.33 39.01
N ALA A 229 43.99 0.42 39.91
CA ALA A 229 42.92 -0.54 40.01
C ALA A 229 42.15 -0.51 38.69
N VAL A 230 42.34 -1.55 37.88
CA VAL A 230 41.32 -1.95 36.91
C VAL A 230 40.11 -2.30 37.77
N GLN A 231 39.22 -1.33 37.95
CA GLN A 231 37.97 -1.53 38.64
C GLN A 231 37.13 -2.46 37.76
N ALA A 232 37.09 -3.74 38.12
CA ALA A 232 36.15 -4.67 37.52
C ALA A 232 34.75 -4.14 37.85
N ALA A 233 34.03 -3.68 36.81
CA ALA A 233 32.62 -3.38 36.93
C ALA A 233 31.93 -4.63 37.47
N ALA A 234 31.45 -4.58 38.71
CA ALA A 234 30.67 -5.68 39.26
C ALA A 234 29.33 -5.69 38.53
N ILE A 235 29.23 -6.51 37.49
CA ILE A 235 27.99 -6.71 36.73
C ILE A 235 26.98 -7.34 37.69
N THR A 236 25.97 -6.58 38.08
CA THR A 236 24.90 -7.10 38.95
C THR A 236 23.96 -7.98 38.12
N GLY A 237 23.25 -8.91 38.77
CA GLY A 237 22.22 -9.71 38.08
C GLY A 237 21.13 -8.86 37.42
N ALA A 238 20.88 -7.66 37.95
CA ALA A 238 19.95 -6.69 37.36
C ALA A 238 20.48 -6.12 36.03
N ASP A 239 21.79 -5.87 35.92
CA ASP A 239 22.43 -5.39 34.69
C ASP A 239 22.35 -6.45 33.58
N ILE A 240 22.56 -7.72 33.92
CA ILE A 240 22.42 -8.85 32.99
C ILE A 240 20.98 -8.98 32.52
N SER A 241 19.99 -8.86 33.42
CA SER A 241 18.57 -8.95 33.05
C SER A 241 18.16 -7.83 32.08
N THR A 242 18.62 -6.60 32.32
CA THR A 242 18.32 -5.45 31.46
C THR A 242 18.97 -5.58 30.08
N LEU A 243 20.16 -6.18 30.02
CA LEU A 243 20.86 -6.48 28.77
C LEU A 243 20.11 -7.54 27.97
N ILE A 244 19.72 -8.64 28.61
CA ILE A 244 18.93 -9.72 27.98
C ILE A 244 17.61 -9.17 27.43
N ASP A 245 16.92 -8.30 28.17
CA ASP A 245 15.68 -7.68 27.72
C ASP A 245 15.86 -6.74 26.52
N SER A 246 16.92 -5.92 26.53
CA SER A 246 17.23 -4.99 25.45
C SER A 246 17.57 -5.74 24.16
N LEU A 247 18.38 -6.79 24.28
CA LEU A 247 18.79 -7.63 23.18
C LEU A 247 17.64 -8.51 22.66
N GLY A 248 16.82 -9.04 23.56
CA GLY A 248 15.61 -9.80 23.24
C GLY A 248 14.62 -8.96 22.46
N THR A 249 14.35 -7.73 22.90
CA THR A 249 13.44 -6.82 22.18
C THR A 249 13.96 -6.51 20.78
N ALA A 250 15.27 -6.29 20.62
CA ALA A 250 15.91 -6.08 19.32
C ALA A 250 15.65 -7.25 18.37
N PHE A 251 16.02 -8.47 18.77
CA PHE A 251 15.89 -9.65 17.91
C PHE A 251 14.43 -9.96 17.56
N PHE A 252 13.52 -9.91 18.54
CA PHE A 252 12.11 -10.17 18.28
C PHE A 252 11.48 -9.12 17.37
N THR A 253 11.88 -7.86 17.47
CA THR A 253 11.41 -6.79 16.58
C THR A 253 11.79 -7.08 15.13
N THR A 254 13.01 -7.56 14.87
CA THR A 254 13.43 -7.93 13.50
C THR A 254 12.71 -9.17 13.00
N ILE A 255 12.56 -10.19 13.83
CA ILE A 255 11.81 -11.40 13.46
C ILE A 255 10.37 -11.02 13.07
N LEU A 256 9.71 -10.20 13.89
CA LEU A 256 8.36 -9.70 13.61
C LEU A 256 8.30 -8.93 12.28
N ALA A 257 9.25 -8.01 12.05
CA ALA A 257 9.30 -7.23 10.82
C ALA A 257 9.48 -8.09 9.57
N ILE A 258 10.35 -9.11 9.63
CA ILE A 258 10.60 -10.01 8.50
C ILE A 258 9.36 -10.86 8.21
N VAL A 259 8.73 -11.43 9.25
CA VAL A 259 7.54 -12.28 9.09
C VAL A 259 6.38 -11.48 8.46
N LEU A 260 6.09 -10.29 9.00
CA LEU A 260 5.03 -9.42 8.46
C LEU A 260 5.41 -8.87 7.08
N GLY A 261 6.67 -8.51 6.86
CA GLY A 261 7.16 -7.99 5.59
C GLY A 261 7.05 -9.01 4.46
N ILE A 262 7.41 -10.28 4.71
CA ILE A 262 7.24 -11.36 3.73
C ILE A 262 5.77 -11.58 3.42
N LEU A 263 4.91 -11.62 4.43
CA LEU A 263 3.46 -11.79 4.25
C LEU A 263 2.88 -10.70 3.34
N VAL A 264 3.18 -9.42 3.63
CA VAL A 264 2.73 -8.28 2.83
C VAL A 264 3.29 -8.33 1.41
N ASN A 265 4.57 -8.65 1.24
CA ASN A 265 5.23 -8.72 -0.08
C ASN A 265 4.57 -9.78 -0.98
N VAL A 266 4.24 -10.95 -0.45
CA VAL A 266 3.56 -12.00 -1.23
C VAL A 266 2.18 -11.54 -1.69
N MET A 267 1.40 -10.93 -0.81
CA MET A 267 0.07 -10.45 -1.17
C MET A 267 0.12 -9.27 -2.16
N MET A 268 1.11 -8.38 -2.03
CA MET A 268 1.35 -7.27 -2.95
C MET A 268 1.64 -7.78 -4.36
N LYS A 269 2.60 -8.70 -4.52
CA LYS A 269 2.94 -9.28 -5.83
C LYS A 269 1.76 -9.98 -6.50
N ARG A 270 0.91 -10.65 -5.72
CA ARG A 270 -0.33 -11.23 -6.23
C ARG A 270 -1.28 -10.16 -6.78
N LEU A 271 -1.38 -9.02 -6.12
CA LEU A 271 -2.23 -7.92 -6.55
C LEU A 271 -1.67 -7.23 -7.80
N GLU A 272 -0.37 -6.94 -7.85
CA GLU A 272 0.32 -6.37 -9.01
C GLU A 272 0.11 -7.26 -10.25
N SER A 273 0.33 -8.57 -10.13
CA SER A 273 0.13 -9.51 -11.24
C SER A 273 -1.33 -9.53 -11.72
N ARG A 274 -2.32 -9.45 -10.82
CA ARG A 274 -3.73 -9.36 -11.22
C ARG A 274 -4.02 -8.09 -12.00
N VAL A 275 -3.47 -6.95 -11.58
CA VAL A 275 -3.62 -5.66 -12.28
C VAL A 275 -3.02 -5.72 -13.68
N GLU A 276 -1.80 -6.23 -13.81
CA GLU A 276 -1.12 -6.34 -15.11
C GLU A 276 -1.88 -7.24 -16.09
N ASN A 277 -2.39 -8.37 -15.60
CA ASN A 277 -3.19 -9.30 -16.39
C ASN A 277 -4.51 -8.66 -16.83
N LEU A 278 -5.21 -7.97 -15.94
CA LEU A 278 -6.45 -7.26 -16.27
C LEU A 278 -6.21 -6.17 -17.31
N HIS A 279 -5.16 -5.35 -17.13
CA HIS A 279 -4.83 -4.26 -18.03
C HIS A 279 -4.48 -4.76 -19.43
N THR A 280 -3.64 -5.80 -19.49
CA THR A 280 -3.28 -6.47 -20.76
C THR A 280 -4.51 -7.10 -21.42
N GLY A 281 -5.38 -7.75 -20.65
CA GLY A 281 -6.64 -8.34 -21.12
C GLY A 281 -7.58 -7.29 -21.72
N MET A 282 -7.83 -6.19 -21.02
CA MET A 282 -8.66 -5.08 -21.50
C MET A 282 -8.10 -4.47 -22.80
N LYS A 283 -6.79 -4.21 -22.85
CA LYS A 283 -6.12 -3.69 -24.04
C LYS A 283 -6.33 -4.63 -25.24
N ARG A 284 -6.07 -5.92 -25.06
CA ARG A 284 -6.22 -6.94 -26.09
C ARG A 284 -7.67 -7.04 -26.58
N TYR A 285 -8.61 -7.06 -25.65
CA TYR A 285 -10.05 -7.12 -25.94
C TYR A 285 -10.53 -5.95 -26.80
N VAL A 286 -10.09 -4.72 -26.50
CA VAL A 286 -10.45 -3.53 -27.30
C VAL A 286 -9.80 -3.58 -28.68
N ILE A 287 -8.54 -4.02 -28.80
CA ILE A 287 -7.87 -4.13 -30.10
C ILE A 287 -8.56 -5.19 -30.98
N GLU A 288 -8.79 -6.39 -30.44
CA GLU A 288 -9.34 -7.51 -31.20
C GLU A 288 -10.83 -7.31 -31.58
N ASN A 289 -11.66 -6.79 -30.66
CA ASN A 289 -13.10 -6.69 -30.89
C ASN A 289 -13.59 -5.32 -31.38
N LEU A 290 -12.81 -4.25 -31.22
CA LEU A 290 -13.16 -2.94 -31.74
C LEU A 290 -12.27 -2.60 -32.94
N VAL A 291 -10.96 -2.47 -32.73
CA VAL A 291 -10.06 -1.89 -33.75
C VAL A 291 -9.92 -2.80 -34.98
N ASN A 292 -9.72 -4.10 -34.79
CA ASN A 292 -9.49 -5.05 -35.89
C ASN A 292 -10.77 -5.37 -36.69
N ARG A 293 -11.96 -5.14 -36.11
CA ARG A 293 -13.26 -5.42 -36.75
C ARG A 293 -13.88 -4.21 -37.44
N ILE A 294 -13.31 -3.03 -37.23
CA ILE A 294 -13.70 -1.82 -37.94
C ILE A 294 -13.14 -1.91 -39.37
N GLN A 295 -14.04 -2.04 -40.34
CA GLN A 295 -13.73 -1.93 -41.76
C GLN A 295 -14.45 -0.70 -42.34
N LEU A 296 -13.81 -0.05 -43.31
CA LEU A 296 -14.31 1.14 -44.00
C LEU A 296 -15.48 0.80 -44.94
#